data_AF-A0A7X5SCL4-F1
#
_entry.id   AF-A0A7X5SCL4-F1
#
_cell.length_a   1.000
_cell.length_b   1.000
_cell.length_c   1.000
_cell.angle_alpha   90.00
_cell.angle_beta   90.00
_cell.angle_gamma   90.00
#
_symmetry.space_group_name_H-M   'P 1'
#
loop_
_entity.id
_entity.type
_entity.pdbx_description
1 polymer ?
#
loop_
_entity_poly.entity_id
_entity_poly.type
_entity_poly.pdbx_seq_one_letter_code
_entity_poly.pdbx_strand_id
1 'polypeptide(L)'
;TKIDFMRLRKPVLILMLVIAVASVGVIVGKGFNYALEFTGGTLVQTSFQKTVDVDQVREQLAKAGFENAQVQNARGGNEVMIRLQAREQHN
;
A
#
# COMPACT_ATOMS: atom_id res chain seq x y z
N THR A 1 18.89 -25.87 -31.48
CA THR A 1 17.43 -25.75 -31.64
C THR A 1 17.04 -24.28 -31.72
N LYS A 2 16.38 -23.81 -32.78
CA LYS A 2 15.87 -22.43 -32.88
C LYS A 2 14.41 -22.41 -32.43
N ILE A 3 14.12 -21.79 -31.29
CA ILE A 3 12.74 -21.51 -30.86
C ILE A 3 12.33 -20.19 -31.47
N ASP A 4 11.23 -20.18 -32.22
CA ASP A 4 10.78 -19.03 -32.99
C ASP A 4 9.83 -18.14 -32.17
N PHE A 5 10.40 -17.34 -31.27
CA PHE A 5 9.67 -16.45 -30.37
C PHE A 5 8.90 -15.35 -31.11
N MET A 6 9.33 -14.98 -32.32
CA MET A 6 8.72 -13.90 -33.10
C MET A 6 7.35 -14.26 -33.69
N ARG A 7 7.00 -15.55 -33.78
CA ARG A 7 5.72 -16.00 -34.35
C ARG A 7 4.52 -15.52 -33.53
N LEU A 8 4.70 -15.33 -32.22
CA LEU A 8 3.64 -14.95 -31.28
C LEU A 8 3.63 -13.45 -30.94
N ARG A 9 4.47 -12.63 -31.60
CA ARG A 9 4.65 -11.21 -31.23
C ARG A 9 3.34 -10.41 -31.24
N LYS A 10 2.50 -10.61 -32.26
CA LYS A 10 1.26 -9.82 -32.45
C LYS A 10 0.21 -10.13 -31.36
N PRO A 11 -0.17 -11.39 -31.09
CA PRO A 11 -1.12 -11.68 -30.02
C PRO A 11 -0.58 -11.30 -28.64
N VAL A 12 0.72 -11.49 -28.38
CA VAL A 12 1.34 -11.08 -27.10
C VAL A 12 1.31 -9.56 -26.92
N LEU A 13 1.61 -8.79 -27.97
CA LEU A 13 1.52 -7.33 -27.92
C LEU A 13 0.11 -6.82 -27.65
N ILE A 14 -0.91 -7.45 -28.26
CA ILE A 14 -2.32 -7.12 -28.01
C ILE A 14 -2.69 -7.43 -26.56
N LEU A 15 -2.30 -8.61 -26.05
CA LEU A 15 -2.52 -8.99 -24.66
C LEU A 15 -1.88 -7.99 -23.68
N MET A 16 -0.63 -7.60 -23.94
CA MET A 16 0.08 -6.59 -23.13
C MET A 16 -0.63 -5.24 -23.16
N LEU A 17 -1.12 -4.81 -24.32
CA LEU A 17 -1.88 -3.57 -24.44
C LEU A 17 -3.18 -3.63 -23.63
N VAL A 18 -3.92 -4.74 -23.69
CA VAL A 18 -5.15 -4.93 -22.91
C VAL A 18 -4.87 -4.89 -21.41
N ILE A 19 -3.82 -5.58 -20.95
CA ILE A 19 -3.42 -5.57 -19.52
C ILE A 19 -2.99 -4.17 -19.07
N ALA A 20 -2.27 -3.43 -19.92
CA ALA A 20 -1.84 -2.06 -19.62
C ALA A 20 -3.06 -1.13 -19.45
N VAL A 21 -4.02 -1.18 -20.39
CA VAL A 21 -5.25 -0.38 -20.31
C VAL A 21 -6.08 -0.77 -19.09
N ALA A 22 -6.23 -2.07 -18.81
CA ALA A 22 -6.94 -2.54 -17.63
C ALA A 22 -6.29 -2.04 -16.32
N SER A 23 -4.96 -2.08 -16.24
CA SER A 23 -4.21 -1.55 -15.08
C SER A 23 -4.47 -0.07 -14.86
N VAL A 24 -4.43 0.74 -15.93
CA VAL A 24 -4.75 2.17 -15.86
C VAL A 24 -6.21 2.38 -15.43
N GLY A 25 -7.15 1.60 -15.97
CA GLY A 25 -8.56 1.66 -15.56
C GLY A 25 -8.76 1.37 -14.07
N VAL A 26 -8.06 0.38 -13.52
CA VAL A 26 -8.09 0.08 -12.07
C VAL A 26 -7.53 1.23 -11.27
N ILE A 27 -6.40 1.80 -11.68
CA ILE A 27 -5.76 2.94 -11.00
C ILE A 27 -6.71 4.15 -10.96
N VAL A 28 -7.36 4.48 -12.07
CA VAL A 28 -8.31 5.61 -12.12
C VAL A 28 -9.56 5.33 -11.28
N GLY A 29 -10.08 4.10 -11.28
CA GLY A 29 -11.30 3.75 -10.55
C GLY A 29 -11.12 3.56 -9.04
N LYS A 30 -9.99 3.00 -8.59
CA LYS A 30 -9.68 2.75 -7.16
C LYS A 30 -8.79 3.82 -6.52
N GLY A 31 -8.15 4.67 -7.32
CA GLY A 31 -7.11 5.58 -6.85
C GLY A 31 -5.77 4.87 -6.60
N PHE A 32 -4.73 5.67 -6.36
CA PHE A 32 -3.42 5.18 -5.96
C PHE A 32 -3.37 4.94 -4.46
N ASN A 33 -2.78 3.81 -4.04
CA ASN A 33 -2.33 3.64 -2.65
C ASN A 33 -1.01 4.38 -2.48
N TYR A 34 -1.08 5.70 -2.28
CA TYR A 34 0.11 6.52 -2.10
C TYR A 34 0.88 6.12 -0.84
N ALA A 35 2.20 6.01 -0.96
CA ALA A 35 3.07 5.84 0.18
C ALA A 35 3.18 7.15 0.98
N LEU A 36 3.62 7.05 2.24
CA LEU A 36 3.72 8.17 3.17
C LEU A 36 4.62 9.30 2.63
N GLU A 37 5.61 8.92 1.84
CA GLU A 37 6.56 9.79 1.15
C GLU A 37 5.89 10.74 0.15
N PHE A 38 4.68 10.42 -0.32
CA PHE A 38 3.92 11.22 -1.30
C PHE A 38 2.72 11.94 -0.68
N THR A 39 2.12 11.41 0.39
CA THR A 39 1.00 12.06 1.09
C THR A 39 1.44 13.07 2.14
N GLY A 40 2.71 13.03 2.56
CA GLY A 40 3.14 13.64 3.81
C GLY A 40 2.56 12.91 5.03
N GLY A 41 3.23 13.05 6.17
CA GLY A 41 2.79 12.48 7.44
C GLY A 41 3.95 12.03 8.32
N THR A 42 3.62 11.23 9.34
CA THR A 42 4.56 10.86 10.40
C THR A 42 4.70 9.35 10.50
N LEU A 43 5.94 8.87 10.50
CA LEU A 43 6.28 7.50 10.84
C LEU A 43 6.62 7.44 12.33
N VAL A 44 5.87 6.65 13.09
CA VAL A 44 6.13 6.42 14.52
C VAL A 44 6.50 4.96 14.70
N GLN A 45 7.71 4.71 15.19
CA GLN A 45 8.19 3.39 15.56
C GLN A 45 8.23 3.31 17.09
N THR A 46 7.49 2.35 17.65
CA THR A 46 7.43 2.17 19.09
C THR A 46 7.62 0.70 19.45
N SER A 47 8.29 0.46 20.57
CA SER A 47 8.46 -0.87 21.14
C SER A 47 7.54 -1.01 22.34
N PHE A 48 6.71 -2.05 22.33
CA PHE A 48 5.80 -2.38 23.41
C PHE A 48 6.44 -3.43 24.33
N GLN A 49 6.15 -3.36 25.63
CA GLN A 49 6.63 -4.36 26.59
C GLN A 49 6.00 -5.74 26.39
N LYS A 50 4.84 -5.82 25.72
CA LYS A 50 4.13 -7.06 25.40
C LYS A 50 3.84 -7.11 23.91
N THR A 51 3.70 -8.32 23.36
CA THR A 51 3.20 -8.53 22.00
C THR A 51 1.84 -7.87 21.86
N VAL A 52 1.76 -6.85 21.02
CA VAL A 52 0.54 -6.07 20.78
C VAL A 52 -0.07 -6.53 19.46
N ASP A 53 -1.38 -6.71 19.47
CA ASP A 53 -2.13 -7.02 18.26
C ASP A 53 -2.25 -5.76 17.38
N VAL A 54 -1.72 -5.87 16.16
CA VAL A 54 -1.72 -4.82 15.14
C VAL A 54 -3.15 -4.37 14.80
N ASP A 55 -4.12 -5.30 14.80
CA ASP A 55 -5.51 -4.98 14.50
C ASP A 55 -6.16 -4.16 15.61
N GLN A 56 -5.85 -4.44 16.87
CA GLN A 56 -6.35 -3.64 17.99
C GLN A 56 -5.80 -2.22 17.95
N VAL A 57 -4.51 -2.05 17.64
CA VAL A 57 -3.90 -0.72 17.51
C VAL A 57 -4.53 0.04 16.34
N ARG A 58 -4.72 -0.63 15.21
CA ARG A 58 -5.38 -0.05 14.03
C ARG A 58 -6.81 0.40 14.34
N GLU A 59 -7.59 -0.42 15.05
CA GLU A 59 -8.97 -0.08 15.41
C GLU A 59 -9.03 1.11 16.39
N GLN A 60 -8.12 1.17 17.36
CA GLN A 60 -8.04 2.32 18.28
C GLN A 60 -7.62 3.61 17.56
N LEU A 61 -6.67 3.53 16.62
CA LEU A 61 -6.26 4.67 15.80
C LEU A 61 -7.40 5.15 14.89
N ALA A 62 -8.17 4.23 14.31
CA ALA A 62 -9.36 4.57 13.55
C ALA A 62 -10.40 5.30 14.42
N LYS A 63 -10.69 4.80 15.64
CA LYS A 63 -11.57 5.47 16.62
C LYS A 63 -11.06 6.86 17.05
N ALA A 64 -9.75 7.07 17.08
CA ALA A 64 -9.13 8.35 17.36
C ALA A 64 -9.12 9.33 16.17
N GLY A 65 -9.69 8.94 15.02
CA GLY A 65 -9.78 9.77 13.82
C GLY A 65 -8.56 9.69 12.90
N PHE A 66 -7.82 8.58 12.95
CA PHE A 66 -6.76 8.19 12.01
C PHE A 66 -7.18 6.97 11.19
N GLU A 67 -8.23 7.10 10.39
CA GLU A 67 -8.83 6.00 9.62
C GLU A 67 -7.86 5.35 8.61
N ASN A 68 -6.89 6.11 8.12
CA ASN A 68 -5.88 5.65 7.16
C ASN A 68 -4.54 5.26 7.82
N ALA A 69 -4.52 5.03 9.13
CA ALA A 69 -3.31 4.60 9.82
C ALA A 69 -2.93 3.17 9.38
N GLN A 70 -1.71 3.01 8.87
CA GLN A 70 -1.17 1.67 8.60
C GLN A 70 -0.30 1.23 9.77
N VAL A 71 -0.67 0.12 10.39
CA VAL A 71 0.06 -0.48 11.51
C VAL A 71 0.69 -1.77 11.02
N GLN A 72 1.98 -1.96 11.28
CA GLN A 72 2.74 -3.14 10.87
C GLN A 72 3.63 -3.61 12.01
N ASN A 73 3.78 -4.93 12.16
CA ASN A 73 4.77 -5.50 13.06
C ASN A 73 6.18 -5.24 12.51
N ALA A 74 7.05 -4.69 13.34
CA ALA A 74 8.47 -4.58 13.06
C ALA A 74 9.22 -5.85 13.52
N ARG A 75 10.52 -5.89 13.26
CA ARG A 75 11.32 -7.11 13.33
C ARG A 75 11.66 -7.44 14.79
N GLY A 76 10.69 -8.01 15.51
CA GLY A 76 10.85 -8.38 16.91
C GLY A 76 9.59 -8.79 17.66
N GLY A 77 8.41 -8.85 17.02
CA GLY A 77 7.12 -9.25 17.64
C GLY A 77 6.55 -8.26 18.65
N ASN A 78 7.41 -7.45 19.27
CA ASN A 78 7.08 -6.43 20.26
C ASN A 78 7.25 -5.00 19.71
N GLU A 79 7.81 -4.87 18.51
CA GLU A 79 8.02 -3.60 17.87
C GLU A 79 6.93 -3.38 16.83
N VAL A 80 6.34 -2.18 16.81
CA VAL A 80 5.26 -1.82 15.90
C VAL A 80 5.60 -0.53 15.18
N MET A 81 5.42 -0.54 13.88
CA MET A 81 5.57 0.60 13.00
C MET A 81 4.19 1.14 12.62
N ILE A 82 3.93 2.39 13.00
CA ILE A 82 2.68 3.10 12.73
C ILE A 82 2.97 4.19 11.70
N ARG A 83 2.26 4.13 10.57
CA ARG A 83 2.29 5.17 9.53
C ARG A 83 1.01 5.97 9.62
N LEU A 84 1.13 7.25 9.94
CA LEU A 84 0.03 8.20 9.98
C LEU A 84 0.14 9.13 8.78
N GLN A 85 -0.86 9.14 7.91
CA GLN A 85 -0.96 10.14 6.84
C GLN A 85 -1.21 11.52 7.45
N ALA A 86 -0.64 12.57 6.86
CA ALA A 86 -0.93 13.95 7.25
C ALA A 86 -2.44 14.19 7.13
N ARG A 87 -3.05 14.73 8.19
CA ARG A 87 -4.44 15.19 8.09
C ARG A 87 -4.47 16.31 7.05
N GLU A 88 -5.30 16.16 6.02
CA GLU A 88 -5.69 17.32 5.22
C GLU A 88 -6.34 18.31 6.19
N GLN A 89 -5.61 19.38 6.50
CA GLN A 89 -6.20 20.52 7.18
C GLN A 89 -7.12 21.20 6.18
N HIS A 90 -8.35 20.69 6.09
CA HIS A 90 -9.46 21.44 5.53
C HIS A 90 -9.76 22.56 6.54
N ASN A 91 -9.22 23.75 6.26
CA ASN A 91 -9.64 25.00 6.91
C ASN A 91 -10.79 25.60 6.12
#